data_AF-X1M4C9-F1
#
_entry.id   AF-X1M4C9-F1
#
_cell.length_a   1.000
_cell.length_b   1.000
_cell.length_c   1.000
_cell.angle_alpha   90.00
_cell.angle_beta   90.00
_cell.angle_gamma   90.00
#
_symmetry.space_group_name_H-M   'P 1'
#
loop_
_entity.id
_entity.type
_entity.pdbx_description
1 polymer ?
#
loop_
_entity_poly.entity_id
_entity_poly.type
_entity_poly.pdbx_seq_one_letter_code
_entity_poly.pdbx_strand_id
1 'polypeptide(L)'
;MLTFFFAVGDQIIVKDAIPLGMTEPIPFDDIGPRAVALFRIVQMEKLLCDMLGVCQLLPYSYDQLAKVTAAVTGWNTSVMEQLRVAERNLTMARLFNVRAGFTADDDKLPQRFFQPTRDGALADTSLNPEKMERAKRYYYTLMGWDATTGIPTAEKIEELGLKEVTKEG
;
A
#
# COMPACT_ATOMS: atom_id res chain seq x y z
N MET A 1 1.33 -1.29 -25.99
CA MET A 1 2.35 -0.33 -25.52
C MET A 1 2.05 -0.04 -24.06
N LEU A 2 2.71 -0.77 -23.16
CA LEU A 2 2.44 -0.77 -21.71
C LEU A 2 3.12 0.45 -21.05
N THR A 3 2.38 1.53 -20.85
CA THR A 3 2.83 2.74 -20.14
C THR A 3 2.20 2.79 -18.76
N PHE A 4 2.72 2.00 -17.83
CA PHE A 4 2.28 2.00 -16.42
C PHE A 4 3.10 2.96 -15.53
N PHE A 5 4.27 3.37 -15.98
CA PHE A 5 5.11 4.35 -15.32
C PHE A 5 5.71 5.25 -16.40
N PHE A 6 5.30 6.52 -16.44
CA PHE A 6 6.13 7.53 -17.10
C PHE A 6 7.15 7.96 -16.06
N ALA A 7 8.35 7.38 -16.12
CA ALA A 7 9.52 8.01 -15.52
C ALA A 7 9.82 9.27 -16.35
N VAL A 8 9.65 10.45 -15.75
CA VAL A 8 10.14 11.70 -16.35
C VAL A 8 11.46 12.00 -15.66
N GLY A 9 12.57 11.47 -16.21
CA GLY A 9 13.85 11.45 -15.51
C GLY A 9 13.78 10.60 -14.24
N ASP A 10 14.35 11.09 -13.14
CA ASP A 10 14.40 10.39 -11.84
C ASP A 10 13.11 10.55 -11.01
N GLN A 11 11.99 10.88 -11.65
CA GLN A 11 10.71 11.16 -10.99
C GLN A 11 9.59 10.22 -11.43
N ILE A 12 8.79 9.79 -10.46
CA ILE A 12 7.63 8.92 -10.61
C ILE A 12 6.36 9.76 -10.55
N ILE A 13 5.48 9.58 -11.53
CA ILE A 13 4.09 10.07 -11.51
C ILE A 13 3.16 8.89 -11.80
N VAL A 14 2.23 8.63 -10.87
CA VAL A 14 1.16 7.63 -11.04
C VAL A 14 -0.10 8.38 -11.43
N LYS A 15 -0.45 8.36 -12.72
CA LYS A 15 -1.55 9.17 -13.28
C LYS A 15 -2.88 8.89 -12.60
N ASP A 16 -3.18 7.62 -12.33
CA ASP A 16 -4.44 7.23 -11.70
C ASP A 16 -4.53 7.64 -10.22
N ALA A 17 -3.42 7.98 -9.58
CA ALA A 17 -3.39 8.47 -8.20
C ALA A 17 -3.59 10.01 -8.10
N ILE A 18 -3.55 10.74 -9.22
CA ILE A 18 -3.75 12.21 -9.25
C ILE A 18 -5.12 12.60 -8.67
N PRO A 19 -6.25 11.97 -9.05
CA PRO A 19 -7.55 12.26 -8.44
C PRO A 19 -7.63 11.96 -6.93
N LEU A 20 -6.70 11.16 -6.41
CA LEU A 20 -6.57 10.81 -4.99
C LEU A 20 -5.64 11.77 -4.24
N GLY A 21 -5.19 12.85 -4.88
CA GLY A 21 -4.35 13.89 -4.27
C GLY A 21 -2.85 13.74 -4.51
N MET A 22 -2.40 12.70 -5.24
CA MET A 22 -0.98 12.52 -5.59
C MET A 22 -0.64 13.28 -6.87
N THR A 23 -0.65 14.61 -6.78
CA THR A 23 -0.52 15.52 -7.93
C THR A 23 0.93 15.83 -8.31
N GLU A 24 1.85 15.82 -7.36
CA GLU A 24 3.25 16.19 -7.58
C GLU A 24 4.12 14.93 -7.76
N PRO A 25 5.15 15.00 -8.64
CA PRO A 25 6.09 13.91 -8.83
C PRO A 25 6.88 13.59 -7.55
N ILE A 26 7.25 12.32 -7.40
CA ILE A 26 8.07 11.82 -6.29
C ILE A 26 9.41 11.32 -6.87
N PRO A 27 10.57 11.65 -6.27
CA PRO A 27 11.84 11.07 -6.69
C PRO A 27 11.83 9.55 -6.60
N PHE A 28 12.47 8.88 -7.55
CA PHE A 28 12.47 7.42 -7.66
C PHE A 28 13.10 6.71 -6.45
N ASP A 29 14.10 7.33 -5.84
CA ASP A 29 14.84 6.83 -4.68
C ASP A 29 14.24 7.29 -3.33
N ASP A 30 13.15 8.06 -3.33
CA ASP A 30 12.53 8.55 -2.11
C ASP A 30 11.71 7.45 -1.41
N ILE A 31 11.91 7.33 -0.10
CA ILE A 31 11.11 6.49 0.81
C ILE A 31 10.53 7.33 1.95
N GLY A 32 10.45 8.65 1.75
CA GLY A 32 9.86 9.59 2.67
C GLY A 32 8.33 9.47 2.78
N PRO A 33 7.71 10.30 3.62
CA PRO A 33 6.28 10.27 3.89
C PRO A 33 5.38 10.24 2.65
N ARG A 34 5.72 11.01 1.62
CA ARG A 34 4.94 11.07 0.38
C ARG A 34 5.04 9.79 -0.43
N ALA A 35 6.24 9.23 -0.56
CA ALA A 35 6.45 7.95 -1.22
C ALA A 35 5.67 6.82 -0.51
N VAL A 36 5.68 6.81 0.82
CA VAL A 36 4.89 5.85 1.62
C VAL A 36 3.39 6.06 1.42
N ALA A 37 2.92 7.30 1.32
CA ALA A 37 1.51 7.59 1.07
C ALA A 37 1.07 7.15 -0.35
N LEU A 38 1.92 7.33 -1.36
CA LEU A 38 1.70 6.79 -2.69
C LEU A 38 1.68 5.26 -2.66
N PHE A 39 2.63 4.64 -1.96
CA PHE A 39 2.70 3.20 -1.78
C PHE A 39 1.40 2.64 -1.19
N ARG A 40 0.83 3.28 -0.15
CA ARG A 40 -0.48 2.90 0.41
C ARG A 40 -1.56 2.87 -0.68
N ILE A 41 -1.67 3.92 -1.51
CA ILE A 41 -2.68 4.02 -2.57
C ILE A 41 -2.50 2.91 -3.62
N VAL A 42 -1.27 2.69 -4.06
CA VAL A 42 -0.95 1.63 -5.04
C VAL A 42 -1.20 0.25 -4.44
N GLN A 43 -0.88 0.02 -3.17
CA GLN A 43 -1.15 -1.23 -2.48
C GLN A 43 -2.67 -1.51 -2.39
N MET A 44 -3.49 -0.50 -2.10
CA MET A 44 -4.95 -0.64 -2.10
C MET A 44 -5.49 -1.01 -3.48
N GLU A 45 -4.94 -0.46 -4.56
CA GLU A 45 -5.27 -0.85 -5.93
C GLU A 45 -4.99 -2.34 -6.18
N LYS A 46 -3.82 -2.83 -5.77
CA LYS A 46 -3.43 -4.23 -6.00
C LYS A 46 -4.32 -5.19 -5.21
N LEU A 47 -4.60 -4.86 -3.95
CA LEU A 47 -5.58 -5.60 -3.15
C LEU A 47 -6.97 -5.59 -3.77
N LEU A 48 -7.40 -4.46 -4.35
CA LEU A 48 -8.67 -4.38 -5.05
C LEU A 48 -8.71 -5.30 -6.27
N CYS A 49 -7.62 -5.36 -7.06
CA CYS A 49 -7.50 -6.31 -8.16
C CYS A 49 -7.62 -7.77 -7.68
N ASP A 50 -6.93 -8.13 -6.59
CA ASP A 50 -7.00 -9.48 -6.02
C ASP A 50 -8.41 -9.82 -5.52
N MET A 51 -9.09 -8.89 -4.84
CA MET A 51 -10.47 -9.08 -4.35
C MET A 51 -11.49 -9.22 -5.48
N LEU A 52 -11.33 -8.46 -6.57
CA LEU A 52 -12.20 -8.52 -7.75
C LEU A 52 -11.84 -9.69 -8.69
N GLY A 53 -10.71 -10.36 -8.46
CA GLY A 53 -10.22 -11.43 -9.32
C GLY A 53 -9.80 -10.96 -10.72
N VAL A 54 -9.43 -9.68 -10.87
CA VAL A 54 -8.98 -9.12 -12.15
C VAL A 54 -7.46 -9.14 -12.26
N CYS A 55 -6.94 -9.27 -13.47
CA CYS A 55 -5.50 -9.32 -13.70
C CYS A 55 -4.84 -7.96 -13.44
N GLN A 56 -3.95 -7.89 -12.44
CA GLN A 56 -3.20 -6.68 -12.09
C GLN A 56 -2.20 -6.19 -13.16
N LEU A 57 -1.93 -6.98 -14.21
CA LEU A 57 -1.06 -6.60 -15.32
C LEU A 57 -1.76 -5.72 -16.36
N LEU A 58 -3.09 -5.60 -16.28
CA LEU A 58 -3.88 -4.73 -17.15
C LEU A 58 -4.05 -3.34 -16.51
N PRO A 59 -3.92 -2.25 -17.28
CA PRO A 59 -3.89 -0.88 -16.75
C PRO A 59 -5.29 -0.38 -16.44
N TYR A 60 -5.94 -1.02 -15.47
CA TYR A 60 -7.22 -0.59 -14.98
C TYR A 60 -7.05 0.69 -14.14
N SER A 61 -7.78 1.73 -14.50
CA SER A 61 -7.92 2.88 -13.59
C SER A 61 -8.86 2.54 -12.43
N TYR A 62 -8.74 3.26 -11.32
CA TYR A 62 -9.65 3.10 -10.18
C TYR A 62 -11.13 3.26 -10.57
N ASP A 63 -11.41 4.21 -11.46
CA ASP A 63 -12.75 4.46 -11.99
C ASP A 63 -13.27 3.27 -12.82
N GLN A 64 -12.41 2.63 -13.62
CA GLN A 64 -12.78 1.42 -14.34
C GLN A 64 -13.12 0.27 -13.40
N LEU A 65 -12.32 0.04 -12.35
CA LEU A 65 -12.60 -0.98 -11.34
C LEU A 65 -13.94 -0.73 -10.63
N ALA A 66 -14.20 0.53 -10.28
CA ALA A 66 -15.48 0.95 -9.69
C ALA A 66 -16.67 0.66 -10.61
N LYS A 67 -16.58 1.06 -11.88
CA LYS A 67 -17.62 0.85 -12.88
C LYS A 67 -17.86 -0.62 -13.19
N VAL A 68 -16.81 -1.42 -13.32
CA VAL A 68 -16.92 -2.87 -13.55
C VAL A 68 -17.63 -3.53 -12.38
N THR A 69 -17.26 -3.19 -11.15
CA THR A 69 -17.92 -3.73 -9.95
C THR A 69 -19.41 -3.38 -9.96
N ALA A 70 -19.76 -2.11 -10.16
CA ALA A 70 -21.15 -1.66 -10.22
C ALA A 70 -21.96 -2.36 -11.32
N ALA A 71 -21.37 -2.54 -12.51
CA ALA A 71 -22.02 -3.17 -13.64
C ALA A 71 -22.29 -4.66 -13.44
N VAL A 72 -21.37 -5.38 -12.76
CA VAL A 72 -21.49 -6.82 -12.52
C VAL A 72 -22.40 -7.12 -11.33
N THR A 73 -22.28 -6.38 -10.24
CA THR A 73 -23.01 -6.68 -8.99
C THR A 73 -24.33 -5.93 -8.85
N GLY A 74 -24.52 -4.85 -9.60
CA GLY A 74 -25.63 -3.91 -9.41
C GLY A 74 -25.48 -3.02 -8.17
N TRP A 75 -24.33 -3.04 -7.49
CA TRP A 75 -24.11 -2.22 -6.30
C TRP A 75 -23.89 -0.76 -6.66
N ASN A 76 -24.44 0.14 -5.84
CA ASN A 76 -24.12 1.55 -5.89
C ASN A 76 -22.78 1.79 -5.18
N THR A 77 -21.67 1.72 -5.93
CA THR A 77 -20.32 1.82 -5.38
C THR A 77 -19.49 2.94 -6.01
N SER A 78 -18.37 3.28 -5.36
CA SER A 78 -17.46 4.34 -5.79
C SER A 78 -16.00 3.95 -5.56
N VAL A 79 -15.07 4.68 -6.21
CA VAL A 79 -13.63 4.51 -5.99
C VAL A 79 -13.26 4.57 -4.51
N MET A 80 -13.76 5.57 -3.78
CA MET A 80 -13.42 5.76 -2.37
C MET A 80 -13.94 4.64 -1.48
N GLU A 81 -15.14 4.14 -1.77
CA GLU A 81 -15.69 2.98 -1.05
C GLU A 81 -14.83 1.74 -1.28
N GLN A 82 -14.41 1.49 -2.52
CA GLN A 82 -13.58 0.32 -2.85
C GLN A 82 -12.19 0.38 -2.22
N LEU A 83 -11.55 1.55 -2.22
CA LEU A 83 -10.29 1.75 -1.50
C LEU A 83 -10.45 1.54 0.01
N ARG A 84 -11.58 1.96 0.59
CA ARG A 84 -11.90 1.69 2.01
C ARG A 84 -12.12 0.19 2.27
N VAL A 85 -12.73 -0.54 1.34
CA VAL A 85 -12.86 -2.01 1.43
C VAL A 85 -11.49 -2.70 1.34
N ALA A 86 -10.60 -2.24 0.46
CA ALA A 86 -9.24 -2.75 0.38
C ALA A 86 -8.46 -2.51 1.70
N GLU A 87 -8.62 -1.33 2.31
CA GLU A 87 -8.01 -1.00 3.61
C GLU A 87 -8.55 -1.91 4.73
N ARG A 88 -9.86 -2.17 4.74
CA ARG A 88 -10.51 -3.16 5.63
C ARG A 88 -9.91 -4.54 5.44
N ASN A 89 -9.78 -5.01 4.20
CA ASN A 89 -9.24 -6.33 3.90
C ASN A 89 -7.78 -6.47 4.38
N LEU A 90 -6.92 -5.49 4.08
CA LEU A 90 -5.53 -5.51 4.53
C LEU A 90 -5.42 -5.49 6.06
N THR A 91 -6.22 -4.66 6.72
CA THR A 91 -6.22 -4.56 8.19
C THR A 91 -6.70 -5.87 8.82
N MET A 92 -7.70 -6.52 8.24
CA MET A 92 -8.16 -7.84 8.67
C MET A 92 -7.07 -8.91 8.50
N ALA A 93 -6.36 -8.93 7.36
CA ALA A 93 -5.23 -9.83 7.14
C ALA A 93 -4.08 -9.56 8.14
N ARG A 94 -3.82 -8.28 8.47
CA ARG A 94 -2.85 -7.90 9.50
C ARG A 94 -3.23 -8.45 10.87
N LEU A 95 -4.51 -8.30 11.28
CA LEU A 95 -5.01 -8.85 12.55
C LEU A 95 -4.85 -10.36 12.62
N PHE A 96 -5.16 -11.06 11.53
CA PHE A 96 -4.95 -12.51 11.44
C PHE A 96 -3.48 -12.88 11.64
N ASN A 97 -2.57 -12.21 10.94
CA ASN A 97 -1.13 -12.46 11.06
C ASN A 97 -0.61 -12.16 12.47
N VAL A 98 -1.04 -11.06 13.08
CA VAL A 98 -0.70 -10.72 14.48
C VAL A 98 -1.16 -11.82 15.43
N ARG A 99 -2.38 -12.35 15.27
CA ARG A 99 -2.87 -13.49 16.07
C ARG A 99 -2.03 -14.75 15.86
N ALA A 100 -1.46 -14.94 14.68
CA ALA A 100 -0.54 -16.04 14.37
C ALA A 100 0.90 -15.81 14.85
N GLY A 101 1.18 -14.70 15.55
CA GLY A 101 2.49 -14.38 16.10
C GLY A 101 3.37 -13.50 15.20
N PHE A 102 2.83 -12.95 14.12
CA PHE A 102 3.55 -12.00 13.26
C PHE A 102 3.71 -10.64 13.97
N THR A 103 4.91 -10.07 13.91
CA THR A 103 5.28 -8.85 14.62
C THR A 103 5.91 -7.82 13.68
N ALA A 104 6.09 -6.58 14.16
CA ALA A 104 6.83 -5.56 13.43
C ALA A 104 8.31 -5.92 13.15
N ASP A 105 8.84 -6.95 13.82
CA ASP A 105 10.18 -7.48 13.57
C ASP A 105 10.25 -8.39 12.35
N ASP A 106 9.13 -8.92 11.88
CA ASP A 106 9.03 -9.74 10.68
C ASP A 106 8.89 -8.91 9.39
N ASP A 107 8.42 -7.65 9.53
CA ASP A 107 8.34 -6.67 8.44
C ASP A 107 9.73 -6.08 8.10
N LYS A 108 10.64 -6.92 7.60
CA LYS A 108 12.03 -6.55 7.26
C LYS A 108 12.39 -6.97 5.84
N LEU A 109 13.19 -6.13 5.19
CA LEU A 109 13.83 -6.48 3.92
C LEU A 109 15.08 -7.34 4.17
N PRO A 110 15.43 -8.24 3.23
CA PRO A 110 16.71 -8.95 3.26
C PRO A 110 17.91 -7.99 3.34
N GLN A 111 18.98 -8.42 4.03
CA GLN A 111 20.19 -7.58 4.23
C GLN A 111 20.81 -7.03 2.93
N ARG A 112 20.61 -7.74 1.81
CA ARG A 112 21.13 -7.35 0.50
C ARG A 112 20.64 -5.96 0.03
N PHE A 113 19.46 -5.51 0.45
CA PHE A 113 18.94 -4.19 0.08
C PHE A 113 19.72 -3.03 0.73
N PHE A 114 20.47 -3.31 1.79
CA PHE A 114 21.28 -2.34 2.54
C PHE A 114 22.76 -2.41 2.16
N GLN A 115 23.07 -3.07 1.03
CA GLN A 115 24.40 -3.18 0.47
C GLN A 115 24.35 -2.75 -1.00
N PRO A 116 25.38 -2.08 -1.53
CA PRO A 116 25.44 -1.76 -2.93
C PRO A 116 25.48 -3.02 -3.81
N THR A 117 25.04 -2.86 -5.06
CA THR A 117 25.22 -3.91 -6.06
C THR A 117 26.68 -3.99 -6.51
N ARG A 118 27.07 -5.09 -7.16
CA ARG A 118 28.46 -5.26 -7.63
C ARG A 118 28.82 -4.24 -8.72
N ASP A 119 27.84 -3.90 -9.55
CA ASP A 119 27.97 -3.09 -10.76
C ASP A 119 26.61 -2.51 -11.18
N GLY A 120 26.63 -1.55 -12.11
CA GLY A 120 25.43 -0.91 -12.66
C GLY A 120 24.95 0.31 -11.87
N ALA A 121 23.73 0.75 -12.17
CA ALA A 121 23.18 2.02 -11.66
C ALA A 121 23.04 2.08 -10.12
N LEU A 122 23.11 0.93 -9.44
CA LEU A 122 23.01 0.83 -7.98
C LEU A 122 24.35 0.41 -7.32
N ALA A 123 25.48 0.57 -8.01
CA ALA A 123 26.80 0.15 -7.49
C ALA A 123 27.31 1.04 -6.35
N ASP A 124 26.85 2.29 -6.32
CA ASP A 124 27.28 3.30 -5.35
C ASP A 124 26.16 3.74 -4.40
N THR A 125 25.06 2.98 -4.36
CA THR A 125 23.89 3.31 -3.53
C THR A 125 23.29 2.08 -2.88
N SER A 126 22.64 2.29 -1.73
CA SER A 126 21.93 1.26 -0.98
C SER A 126 20.84 1.91 -0.14
N LEU A 127 19.83 1.15 0.27
CA LEU A 127 18.87 1.67 1.24
C LEU A 127 19.57 1.96 2.56
N ASN A 128 19.12 3.03 3.23
CA ASN A 128 19.57 3.33 4.58
C ASN A 128 18.64 2.61 5.58
N PRO A 129 19.17 1.74 6.48
CA PRO A 129 18.35 0.98 7.43
C PRO A 129 17.48 1.85 8.33
N GLU A 130 17.98 2.99 8.82
CA GLU A 130 17.24 3.88 9.70
C GLU A 130 16.12 4.61 8.95
N LYS A 131 16.37 5.06 7.72
CA LYS A 131 15.32 5.64 6.87
C LYS A 131 14.23 4.61 6.58
N MET A 132 14.60 3.36 6.30
CA MET A 132 13.65 2.28 6.07
C MET A 132 12.79 1.99 7.31
N GLU A 133 13.40 1.94 8.49
CA GLU A 133 12.66 1.76 9.74
C GLU A 133 11.70 2.93 10.00
N ARG A 134 12.13 4.19 9.75
CA ARG A 134 11.24 5.36 9.84
C ARG A 134 10.07 5.28 8.85
N ALA A 135 10.33 4.86 7.61
CA ALA A 135 9.29 4.69 6.59
C ALA A 135 8.27 3.61 7.02
N LYS A 136 8.73 2.49 7.59
CA LYS A 136 7.88 1.42 8.13
C LYS A 136 6.96 1.93 9.24
N ARG A 137 7.50 2.66 10.23
CA ARG A 137 6.70 3.22 11.33
C ARG A 137 5.70 4.27 10.83
N TYR A 138 6.12 5.09 9.87
CA TYR A 138 5.24 6.07 9.24
C TYR A 138 4.10 5.38 8.48
N TYR A 139 4.38 4.29 7.77
CA TYR A 139 3.36 3.46 7.12
C TYR A 139 2.32 2.94 8.12
N TYR A 140 2.74 2.42 9.29
CA TYR A 140 1.81 2.00 10.32
C TYR A 140 0.93 3.15 10.81
N THR A 141 1.52 4.30 11.13
CA THR A 141 0.75 5.49 11.53
C THR A 141 -0.27 5.88 10.44
N LEU A 142 0.13 5.86 9.18
CA LEU A 142 -0.74 6.19 8.05
C LEU A 142 -1.91 5.19 7.90
N MET A 143 -1.68 3.92 8.21
CA MET A 143 -2.71 2.88 8.22
C MET A 143 -3.61 2.91 9.46
N GLY A 144 -3.35 3.81 10.41
CA GLY A 144 -4.03 3.83 11.72
C GLY A 144 -3.67 2.62 12.58
N TRP A 145 -2.42 2.16 12.49
CA TRP A 145 -1.85 1.11 13.32
C TRP A 145 -0.83 1.73 14.27
N ASP A 146 -0.54 1.04 15.36
CA ASP A 146 0.48 1.47 16.30
C ASP A 146 1.86 1.52 15.61
N ALA A 147 2.54 2.65 15.75
CA ALA A 147 3.77 2.93 15.02
C ALA A 147 4.94 2.01 15.40
N THR A 148 4.89 1.37 16.57
CA THR A 148 5.98 0.53 17.08
C THR A 148 5.70 -0.94 16.83
N THR A 149 4.49 -1.40 17.17
CA THR A 149 4.08 -2.81 17.12
C THR A 149 3.47 -3.21 15.78
N GLY A 150 2.97 -2.24 15.00
CA GLY A 150 2.24 -2.49 13.76
C GLY A 150 0.89 -3.17 13.97
N ILE A 151 0.33 -3.10 15.18
CA ILE A 151 -0.99 -3.64 15.52
C ILE A 151 -2.05 -2.56 15.21
N PRO A 152 -3.11 -2.86 14.46
CA PRO A 152 -4.20 -1.91 14.21
C PRO A 152 -4.81 -1.37 15.50
N THR A 153 -5.05 -0.05 15.58
CA THR A 153 -5.61 0.54 16.81
C THR A 153 -7.09 0.22 16.96
N ALA A 154 -7.62 0.34 18.18
CA ALA A 154 -9.04 0.11 18.46
C ALA A 154 -9.94 1.06 17.63
N GLU A 155 -9.52 2.31 17.45
CA GLU A 155 -10.22 3.29 16.62
C GLU A 155 -10.27 2.83 15.16
N LYS A 156 -9.15 2.34 14.61
CA LYS A 156 -9.12 1.85 13.23
C LYS A 156 -9.97 0.58 13.05
N ILE A 157 -9.98 -0.31 14.04
CA ILE A 157 -10.81 -1.53 14.05
C ILE A 157 -12.30 -1.16 14.06
N GLU A 158 -12.70 -0.20 14.89
CA GLU A 158 -14.07 0.36 14.89
C GLU A 158 -14.41 0.98 13.53
N GLU A 159 -13.55 1.86 13.05
CA GLU A 159 -13.74 2.64 11.83
C GLU A 159 -13.97 1.73 10.61
N LEU A 160 -13.25 0.61 10.55
CA LEU A 160 -13.36 -0.38 9.48
C LEU A 160 -14.42 -1.45 9.76
N GLY A 161 -15.10 -1.44 10.91
CA GLY A 161 -16.14 -2.42 11.24
C GLY A 161 -15.59 -3.83 11.47
N LEU A 162 -14.38 -3.96 12.02
CA LEU A 162 -13.68 -5.23 12.23
C LEU A 162 -13.81 -5.80 13.65
N LYS A 163 -14.68 -5.23 14.49
CA LYS A 163 -14.87 -5.65 15.89
C LYS A 163 -15.12 -7.14 16.09
N GLU A 164 -15.93 -7.75 15.23
CA GLU A 164 -16.25 -9.18 15.35
C GLU A 164 -15.02 -10.07 15.14
N VAL A 165 -14.08 -9.66 14.28
CA VAL A 165 -12.83 -10.39 14.00
C VAL A 165 -11.93 -10.42 15.25
N THR A 166 -12.03 -9.43 16.12
CA THR A 166 -11.21 -9.33 17.34
C THR A 166 -11.79 -10.04 18.57
N LYS A 167 -13.03 -10.56 18.51
CA LYS A 167 -13.70 -11.21 19.65
C LYS A 167 -13.28 -12.67 19.87
N GLU A 168 -12.67 -13.32 18.89
CA GLU A 168 -12.30 -14.75 18.93
C GLU A 168 -10.84 -14.98 19.38
N GLY A 169 -10.43 -14.35 20.48
CA GLY A 169 -9.09 -14.47 21.07
C GLY A 169 -9.14 -14.78 22.55
#